data_AF-A0A2V6ZF64-F1
#
_entry.id   AF-A0A2V6ZF64-F1
#
_cell.length_a   1.000
_cell.length_b   1.000
_cell.length_c   1.000
_cell.angle_alpha   90.00
_cell.angle_beta   90.00
_cell.angle_gamma   90.00
#
_symmetry.space_group_name_H-M   'P 1'
#
loop_
_entity.id
_entity.type
_entity.pdbx_description
1 polymer ?
#
loop_
_entity_poly.entity_id
_entity_poly.type
_entity_poly.pdbx_seq_one_letter_code
_entity_poly.pdbx_strand_id
1 'polypeptide(L)'
;MTPGCVYLVGAGPGDPGLITVKGLTLLRGADVVIYDRLVSRELLDEVAPDAIRINAGKVAGCHAIDQNQINTLLVQHARRGRAVVRLKCGDPFV
;
A
#
# COMPACT_ATOMS: atom_id res chain seq x y z
N MET A 1 1.04 -20.52 -13.23
CA MET A 1 0.99 -19.59 -12.08
C MET A 1 0.31 -18.33 -12.55
N THR A 2 -0.74 -17.88 -11.86
CA THR A 2 -1.43 -16.63 -12.19
C THR A 2 -0.50 -15.46 -11.87
N PRO A 3 -0.24 -14.51 -12.80
CA PRO A 3 0.57 -13.35 -12.50
C PRO A 3 -0.06 -12.53 -11.36
N GLY A 4 0.76 -12.07 -10.41
CA GLY A 4 0.30 -11.13 -9.39
C GLY A 4 0.01 -9.76 -10.00
N CYS A 5 -0.63 -8.88 -9.24
CA CYS A 5 -1.01 -7.55 -9.69
C CYS A 5 -0.56 -6.49 -8.68
N VAL A 6 -0.27 -5.29 -9.17
CA VAL A 6 0.01 -4.12 -8.33
C VAL A 6 -1.12 -3.11 -8.53
N TYR A 7 -1.77 -2.73 -7.43
CA TYR A 7 -2.76 -1.67 -7.40
C TYR A 7 -2.17 -0.43 -6.71
N LEU A 8 -2.15 0.70 -7.42
CA LEU A 8 -1.90 2.00 -6.80
C LEU A 8 -3.23 2.53 -6.27
N VAL A 9 -3.34 2.65 -4.95
CA VAL A 9 -4.59 3.03 -4.28
C VAL A 9 -4.38 4.33 -3.52
N GLY A 10 -5.26 5.30 -3.77
CA GLY A 10 -5.33 6.53 -2.98
C GLY A 10 -6.10 6.29 -1.69
N ALA A 11 -5.49 6.65 -0.56
CA ALA A 11 -6.08 6.56 0.77
C ALA A 11 -7.03 7.73 1.06
N GLY A 12 -7.07 8.75 0.20
CA GLY A 12 -7.74 10.02 0.50
C GLY A 12 -6.90 10.91 1.43
N PRO A 13 -7.43 12.08 1.82
CA PRO A 13 -6.68 13.12 2.53
C PRO A 13 -6.47 12.86 4.03
N GLY A 14 -7.05 11.80 4.60
CA GLY A 14 -6.83 11.39 5.99
C GLY A 14 -8.01 10.66 6.59
N ASP A 15 -9.22 11.20 6.41
CA ASP A 15 -10.48 10.55 6.83
C ASP A 15 -10.65 9.21 6.09
N PRO A 16 -10.72 8.07 6.79
CA PRO A 16 -10.90 6.75 6.17
C PRO A 16 -12.16 6.63 5.33
N GLY A 17 -13.22 7.39 5.64
CA GLY A 17 -14.46 7.42 4.86
C GLY A 17 -14.29 7.98 3.45
N LEU A 18 -13.16 8.64 3.16
CA LEU A 18 -12.85 9.21 1.85
C LEU A 18 -12.07 8.26 0.94
N ILE A 19 -11.71 7.06 1.41
CA ILE A 19 -11.22 6.02 0.49
C ILE A 19 -12.35 5.58 -0.44
N THR A 20 -12.03 5.28 -1.69
CA THR A 20 -13.03 4.72 -2.60
C THR A 20 -13.44 3.30 -2.18
N VAL A 21 -14.68 2.91 -2.47
CA VAL A 21 -15.18 1.54 -2.22
C VAL A 21 -14.25 0.48 -2.83
N LYS A 22 -13.78 0.70 -4.07
CA LYS A 22 -12.84 -0.21 -4.73
C LYS A 22 -11.49 -0.24 -4.03
N GLY A 23 -10.97 0.90 -3.58
CA GLY A 23 -9.72 0.98 -2.83
C GLY A 23 -9.77 0.18 -1.53
N LEU A 24 -10.86 0.31 -0.78
CA LEU A 24 -11.07 -0.44 0.45
C LEU A 24 -11.19 -1.95 0.21
N THR A 25 -11.92 -2.36 -0.83
CA THR A 25 -12.02 -3.78 -1.22
C THR A 25 -10.65 -4.36 -1.59
N LEU A 26 -9.85 -3.63 -2.35
CA LEU A 26 -8.49 -4.06 -2.71
C LEU A 26 -7.58 -4.13 -1.48
N LEU A 27 -7.69 -3.18 -0.55
CA LEU A 27 -6.91 -3.13 0.68
C LEU A 27 -7.18 -4.35 1.59
N ARG A 28 -8.46 -4.70 1.75
CA ARG A 28 -8.90 -5.87 2.53
C ARG A 28 -8.48 -7.21 1.92
N GLY A 29 -8.33 -7.28 0.60
CA GLY A 29 -7.94 -8.48 -0.13
C GLY A 29 -6.46 -8.56 -0.53
N ALA A 30 -5.62 -7.64 -0.03
CA ALA A 30 -4.21 -7.58 -0.40
C ALA A 30 -3.37 -8.61 0.35
N ASP A 31 -2.46 -9.28 -0.35
CA ASP A 31 -1.43 -10.13 0.28
C ASP A 31 -0.27 -9.28 0.84
N VAL A 32 -0.03 -8.12 0.21
CA VAL A 32 1.05 -7.20 0.57
C VAL A 32 0.55 -5.76 0.45
N VAL A 33 0.78 -4.96 1.49
CA VAL A 33 0.44 -3.53 1.52
C VAL A 33 1.70 -2.72 1.79
N ILE A 34 2.11 -1.93 0.79
CA ILE A 34 3.21 -0.97 0.92
C ILE A 34 2.59 0.43 1.08
N TYR A 35 2.78 1.08 2.22
CA TYR A 35 2.02 2.30 2.56
C TYR A 35 2.91 3.47 2.97
N ASP A 36 2.40 4.69 2.76
CA ASP A 36 3.07 5.93 3.17
C ASP A 36 2.83 6.26 4.65
N ARG A 37 3.73 7.04 5.26
CA ARG A 37 3.63 7.40 6.69
C ARG A 37 2.34 8.13 7.06
N LEU A 38 1.80 8.97 6.16
CA LEU A 38 0.63 9.80 6.45
C LEU A 38 -0.70 9.07 6.24
N VAL A 39 -0.68 7.78 5.88
CA VAL A 39 -1.90 6.96 5.82
C VAL A 39 -2.44 6.81 7.24
N SER A 40 -3.76 6.98 7.39
CA SER A 40 -4.43 6.85 8.69
C SER A 40 -4.34 5.42 9.23
N ARG A 41 -4.20 5.30 10.55
CA ARG A 41 -4.12 3.99 11.23
C ARG A 41 -5.39 3.16 11.01
N GLU A 42 -6.55 3.80 11.01
CA GLU A 42 -7.85 3.17 10.77
C GLU A 42 -7.90 2.46 9.40
N LEU A 43 -7.33 3.03 8.34
CA LEU A 43 -7.21 2.33 7.05
C LEU A 43 -6.23 1.16 7.12
N LEU A 44 -5.15 1.26 7.90
CA LEU A 44 -4.22 0.15 8.09
C LEU A 44 -4.84 -1.00 8.90
N ASP A 45 -5.84 -0.72 9.73
CA ASP A 45 -6.57 -1.74 10.49
C ASP A 45 -7.51 -2.57 9.58
N GLU A 46 -7.87 -2.05 8.40
CA GLU A 46 -8.64 -2.76 7.37
C GLU A 46 -7.82 -3.76 6.55
N VAL A 47 -6.49 -3.72 6.66
CA VAL A 47 -5.59 -4.64 5.97
C VAL A 47 -5.73 -6.04 6.56
N ALA A 48 -5.78 -7.08 5.72
CA ALA A 48 -5.90 -8.45 6.18
C ALA A 48 -4.83 -8.81 7.24
N PRO A 49 -5.18 -9.58 8.29
CA PRO A 49 -4.25 -9.88 9.39
C PRO A 49 -2.98 -10.62 8.98
N ASP A 50 -3.06 -11.42 7.92
CA ASP A 50 -1.98 -12.23 7.35
C ASP A 50 -1.21 -11.50 6.24
N ALA A 51 -1.66 -10.30 5.83
CA ALA A 51 -0.98 -9.51 4.83
C ALA A 51 0.34 -8.94 5.35
N ILE A 52 1.34 -8.92 4.47
CA ILE A 52 2.62 -8.27 4.76
C ILE A 52 2.45 -6.75 4.67
N ARG A 53 2.75 -6.04 5.75
CA ARG A 53 2.69 -4.57 5.80
C ARG A 53 4.10 -3.97 5.76
N ILE A 54 4.35 -3.10 4.78
CA ILE A 54 5.66 -2.45 4.58
C ILE A 54 5.48 -0.94 4.63
N ASN A 55 6.05 -0.29 5.64
CA ASN A 55 6.05 1.16 5.74
C ASN A 55 7.14 1.75 4.83
N ALA A 56 6.72 2.55 3.84
CA ALA A 56 7.60 3.23 2.90
C ALA A 56 7.87 4.70 3.25
N GLY A 57 7.29 5.22 4.35
CA GLY A 57 7.46 6.60 4.76
C GLY A 57 8.73 6.86 5.56
N LYS A 58 9.25 8.09 5.48
CA LYS A 58 10.39 8.56 6.29
C LYS A 58 10.05 8.54 7.78
N VAL A 59 10.80 7.76 8.56
CA VAL A 59 10.93 7.96 10.01
C VAL A 59 12.07 8.96 10.24
N ALA A 60 11.86 9.96 11.09
CA ALA A 60 12.92 10.91 11.45
C ALA A 60 14.12 10.14 12.03
N GLY A 61 15.30 10.29 11.42
CA GLY A 61 16.53 9.58 11.82
C GLY A 61 16.81 8.27 11.07
N CYS A 62 15.91 7.77 10.22
CA CYS A 62 16.15 6.59 9.38
C CYS A 62 16.33 6.97 7.90
N HIS A 63 17.16 6.22 7.17
CA HIS A 63 17.20 6.30 5.71
C HIS A 63 15.85 5.87 5.16
N ALA A 64 15.22 6.77 4.40
CA ALA A 64 13.97 6.47 3.69
C ALA A 64 14.19 5.26 2.79
N ILE A 65 13.17 4.41 2.66
CA ILE A 65 13.11 3.52 1.50
C ILE A 65 12.99 4.46 0.28
N ASP A 66 13.98 4.43 -0.60
CA ASP A 66 13.94 5.28 -1.78
C ASP A 66 12.89 4.78 -2.78
N GLN A 67 12.53 5.61 -3.76
CA GLN A 67 11.49 5.26 -4.73
C GLN A 67 11.85 4.01 -5.56
N ASN A 68 13.13 3.77 -5.83
CA ASN A 68 13.57 2.59 -6.58
C ASN A 68 13.44 1.31 -5.75
N GLN A 69 13.71 1.38 -4.46
CA GLN A 69 13.50 0.29 -3.52
C GLN A 69 12.00 -0.03 -3.38
N ILE A 70 11.14 1.00 -3.28
CA ILE A 70 9.67 0.80 -3.29
C ILE A 70 9.25 0.09 -4.58
N ASN A 71 9.69 0.58 -5.75
CA ASN A 71 9.39 -0.02 -7.04
C ASN A 71 9.87 -1.47 -7.12
N THR A 72 11.06 -1.75 -6.59
CA THR A 72 11.63 -3.10 -6.53
C THR A 72 10.76 -4.03 -5.70
N LEU A 73 10.31 -3.60 -4.51
CA LEU A 73 9.43 -4.40 -3.66
C LEU A 73 8.09 -4.70 -4.34
N LEU A 74 7.48 -3.70 -4.99
CA LEU A 74 6.23 -3.87 -5.74
C LEU A 74 6.38 -4.97 -6.81
N VAL A 75 7.43 -4.88 -7.64
CA VAL A 75 7.70 -5.85 -8.71
C VAL A 75 8.03 -7.23 -8.14
N GLN A 76 8.85 -7.31 -7.10
CA GLN A 76 9.24 -8.59 -6.49
C GLN A 76 8.03 -9.36 -5.94
N HIS A 77 7.13 -8.68 -5.24
CA HIS A 77 5.94 -9.33 -4.70
C HIS A 77 4.94 -9.73 -5.79
N ALA A 78 4.69 -8.87 -6.77
CA ALA A 78 3.80 -9.19 -7.88
C ALA A 78 4.31 -10.39 -8.71
N ARG A 79 5.63 -10.47 -8.95
CA ARG A 79 6.26 -11.63 -9.63
C ARG A 79 6.10 -12.95 -8.86
N ARG A 80 5.84 -12.90 -7.56
CA ARG A 80 5.53 -14.08 -6.73
C ARG A 80 4.04 -14.45 -6.76
N GLY A 81 3.23 -13.84 -7.61
CA GLY A 81 1.80 -14.14 -7.75
C GLY A 81 0.91 -13.41 -6.74
N ARG A 82 1.45 -12.42 -5.99
CA ARG A 82 0.73 -11.73 -4.92
C ARG A 82 -0.11 -10.56 -5.43
N ALA A 83 -1.25 -10.32 -4.78
CA ALA A 83 -2.00 -9.07 -4.86
C ALA A 83 -1.31 -8.01 -3.99
N VAL A 84 -0.69 -7.02 -4.64
CA VAL A 84 0.08 -5.97 -3.97
C VAL A 84 -0.69 -4.66 -4.05
N VAL A 85 -0.91 -4.02 -2.90
CA VAL A 85 -1.47 -2.67 -2.81
C VAL A 85 -0.37 -1.69 -2.41
N ARG A 86 -0.17 -0.66 -3.24
CA ARG A 86 0.59 0.53 -2.89
C ARG A 86 -0.38 1.60 -2.42
N LEU A 87 -0.52 1.73 -1.10
CA LEU A 87 -1.43 2.68 -0.49
C LEU A 87 -0.74 4.04 -0.32
N LYS A 88 -1.12 5.00 -1.16
CA LYS A 88 -0.58 6.36 -1.18
C LYS A 88 -1.54 7.32 -0.48
N CYS A 89 -1.00 8.32 0.22
CA CYS A 89 -1.83 9.40 0.76
C CYS A 89 -2.43 10.24 -0.37
N GLY A 90 -3.68 10.67 -0.22
CA GLY A 90 -4.38 11.43 -1.23
C GLY A 90 -4.69 10.59 -2.47
N ASP A 91 -4.30 11.11 -3.64
CA ASP A 91 -4.44 10.46 -4.94
C ASP A 91 -3.09 9.90 -5.44
N PRO A 92 -3.06 8.74 -6.12
CA PRO A 92 -1.81 8.16 -6.60
C PRO A 92 -1.03 8.99 -7.63
N PHE A 93 -1.67 9.92 -8.32
CA PHE A 93 -1.11 10.66 -9.45
C PHE A 93 -1.03 12.17 -9.25
N VAL A 94 -1.19 12.64 -8.00
CA VAL A 94 -1.04 14.03 -7.59
C VAL A 94 0.10 14.18 -6.58
#